data_AF-G4ZSL2-F1
#
_entry.id   AF-G4ZSL2-F1
#
_cell.length_a   1.000
_cell.length_b   1.000
_cell.length_c   1.000
_cell.angle_alpha   90.00
_cell.angle_beta   90.00
_cell.angle_gamma   90.00
#
_symmetry.space_group_name_H-M   'P 1'
#
loop_
_entity.id
_entity.type
_entity.pdbx_description
1 polymer ?
#
loop_
_entity_poly.entity_id
_entity_poly.type
_entity_poly.pdbx_seq_one_letter_code
_entity_poly.pdbx_strand_id
1 'polypeptide(L)'
;RIQTPHQQKNSQNETTPDWPSLRFHFSFKRKSTNVYGHNEFDMIAEPTVSKDGARVLYDVFATFAKGSTTFNYTLVDGTAYLSSSSGTTTAPMTKCLESESSSLPPINNIVAALNGATEASSDPHGVQCSTGRLYKASV
;
A
#
# COMPACT_ATOMS: atom_id res chain seq x y z
N ARG A 1 58.74 -10.68 7.53
CA ARG A 1 57.63 -11.67 7.47
C ARG A 1 56.33 -10.88 7.54
N ILE A 2 55.40 -11.22 6.66
CA ILE A 2 54.27 -10.40 6.19
C ILE A 2 53.27 -10.06 7.31
N GLN A 3 52.89 -8.79 7.42
CA GLN A 3 51.74 -8.30 8.17
C GLN A 3 50.66 -7.92 7.15
N THR A 4 49.53 -8.62 7.15
CA THR A 4 48.28 -8.15 6.54
C THR A 4 47.09 -8.61 7.40
N PRO A 5 46.49 -7.73 8.21
CA PRO A 5 45.09 -7.86 8.55
C PRO A 5 44.28 -7.29 7.39
N HIS A 6 43.33 -8.08 6.89
CA HIS A 6 42.33 -7.63 5.94
C HIS A 6 41.61 -6.39 6.50
N GLN A 7 41.86 -5.24 5.87
CA GLN A 7 40.98 -4.10 5.97
C GLN A 7 39.69 -4.48 5.23
N GLN A 8 38.68 -4.97 5.97
CA GLN A 8 37.30 -4.89 5.50
C GLN A 8 36.96 -3.42 5.40
N LYS A 9 37.12 -2.88 4.19
CA LYS A 9 36.63 -1.56 3.83
C LYS A 9 35.12 -1.57 4.09
N ASN A 10 34.73 -0.94 5.19
CA ASN A 10 33.36 -0.64 5.53
C ASN A 10 32.87 0.39 4.50
N SER A 11 32.43 -0.11 3.35
CA SER A 11 31.87 0.71 2.29
C SER A 11 30.39 0.87 2.55
N GLN A 12 30.06 2.13 2.89
CA GLN A 12 28.79 2.79 2.64
C GLN A 12 27.67 2.49 3.65
N ASN A 13 27.56 3.40 4.63
CA ASN A 13 26.26 3.95 5.01
C ASN A 13 25.65 4.58 3.74
N GLU A 14 25.04 3.79 2.88
CA GLU A 14 23.95 4.31 2.08
C GLU A 14 22.77 4.40 3.02
N THR A 15 22.34 5.63 3.33
CA THR A 15 21.04 5.83 3.97
C THR A 15 20.02 5.23 3.02
N THR A 16 19.55 4.01 3.31
CA THR A 16 18.41 3.44 2.62
C THR A 16 17.31 4.50 2.67
N PRO A 17 16.64 4.81 1.53
CA PRO A 17 15.55 5.77 1.55
C PRO A 17 14.57 5.36 2.65
N ASP A 18 14.32 6.27 3.60
CA ASP A 18 13.37 6.03 4.67
C ASP A 18 11.97 6.11 4.05
N TRP A 19 11.43 4.95 3.66
CA TRP A 19 10.09 4.86 3.13
C TRP A 19 9.13 5.00 4.32
N PRO A 20 8.24 6.00 4.32
CA PRO A 20 7.35 6.21 5.44
C PRO A 20 6.15 5.26 5.37
N SER A 21 5.56 4.94 6.51
CA SER A 21 4.22 4.36 6.55
C SER A 21 3.21 5.34 5.94
N LEU A 22 2.28 4.81 5.15
CA LEU A 22 1.26 5.57 4.45
C LEU A 22 -0.13 5.24 5.01
N ARG A 23 -1.02 6.24 5.01
CA ARG A 23 -2.45 6.05 5.25
C ARG A 23 -3.20 6.44 3.99
N PHE A 24 -3.97 5.50 3.45
CA PHE A 24 -4.86 5.73 2.32
C PHE A 24 -6.28 5.87 2.82
N HIS A 25 -6.87 7.03 2.60
CA HIS A 25 -8.26 7.29 2.90
C HIS A 25 -9.09 7.21 1.61
N PHE A 26 -10.05 6.28 1.56
CA PHE A 26 -10.91 6.06 0.41
C PHE A 26 -12.32 6.54 0.68
N SER A 27 -12.92 7.21 -0.30
CA SER A 27 -14.33 7.62 -0.29
C SER A 27 -14.98 7.33 -1.64
N PHE A 28 -16.02 6.50 -1.64
CA PHE A 28 -16.79 6.13 -2.82
C PHE A 28 -18.07 6.98 -2.94
N LYS A 29 -18.20 7.67 -4.08
CA LYS A 29 -19.37 8.54 -4.35
C LYS A 29 -20.68 7.77 -4.52
N ARG A 30 -20.63 6.52 -5.00
CA ARG A 30 -21.83 5.70 -5.26
C ARG A 30 -22.12 4.82 -4.05
N LYS A 31 -23.31 4.98 -3.45
CA LYS A 31 -23.75 4.17 -2.29
C LYS A 31 -23.77 2.66 -2.56
N SER A 32 -23.99 2.26 -3.81
CA SER A 32 -23.96 0.84 -4.22
C SER A 32 -22.54 0.26 -4.26
N THR A 33 -21.51 1.10 -4.33
CA THR A 33 -20.10 0.69 -4.27
C THR A 33 -19.64 0.80 -2.82
N ASN A 34 -19.45 -0.36 -2.19
CA ASN A 34 -18.95 -0.43 -0.82
C ASN A 34 -18.04 -1.65 -0.66
N VAL A 35 -17.15 -1.56 0.33
CA VAL A 35 -16.33 -2.67 0.78
C VAL A 35 -16.86 -3.11 2.13
N TYR A 36 -17.44 -4.31 2.18
CA TYR A 36 -18.09 -4.85 3.39
C TYR A 36 -19.10 -3.91 4.04
N GLY A 37 -19.83 -3.11 3.26
CA GLY A 37 -20.80 -2.13 3.75
C GLY A 37 -20.25 -0.71 3.96
N HIS A 38 -18.95 -0.51 3.79
CA HIS A 38 -18.29 0.79 3.96
C HIS A 38 -18.05 1.48 2.62
N ASN A 39 -18.50 2.72 2.50
CA ASN A 39 -18.19 3.60 1.38
C ASN A 39 -17.04 4.57 1.70
N GLU A 40 -16.61 4.63 2.96
CA GLU A 40 -15.49 5.43 3.44
C GLU A 40 -14.69 4.60 4.44
N PHE A 41 -13.37 4.53 4.26
CA PHE A 41 -12.49 3.74 5.13
C PHE A 41 -11.03 4.12 4.93
N ASP A 42 -10.20 3.69 5.88
CA ASP A 42 -8.75 3.83 5.83
C ASP A 42 -8.08 2.48 5.63
N MET A 43 -6.95 2.51 4.93
CA MET A 43 -5.99 1.40 4.84
C MET A 43 -4.63 1.92 5.30
N ILE A 44 -3.98 1.20 6.21
CA ILE A 44 -2.63 1.51 6.67
C ILE A 44 -1.65 0.64 5.91
N ALA A 45 -0.58 1.25 5.40
CA ALA A 45 0.40 0.63 4.55
C ALA A 45 1.80 0.85 5.13
N GLU A 46 2.52 -0.23 5.40
CA GLU A 46 3.88 -0.21 5.92
C GLU A 46 4.86 -0.67 4.83
N PRO A 47 5.99 0.03 4.64
CA PRO A 47 6.91 -0.32 3.57
C PRO A 47 7.77 -1.54 3.93
N THR A 48 7.83 -2.46 2.99
CA THR A 48 8.67 -3.66 3.02
C THR A 48 9.68 -3.57 1.88
N VAL A 49 10.96 -3.42 2.25
CA VAL A 49 12.07 -3.24 1.32
C VAL A 49 12.75 -4.59 1.05
N SER A 50 12.99 -4.91 -0.22
CA SER A 50 13.70 -6.12 -0.60
C SER A 50 15.15 -6.13 -0.07
N LYS A 51 15.73 -7.32 0.08
CA LYS A 51 17.10 -7.48 0.62
C LYS A 51 18.17 -6.71 -0.15
N ASP A 52 17.97 -6.53 -1.46
CA ASP A 52 18.86 -5.79 -2.36
C ASP A 52 18.54 -4.28 -2.41
N GLY A 53 17.53 -3.81 -1.67
CA GLY A 53 17.09 -2.41 -1.66
C GLY A 53 16.39 -1.96 -2.95
N ALA A 54 16.25 -2.84 -3.94
CA ALA A 54 15.81 -2.47 -5.29
C ALA A 54 14.28 -2.41 -5.45
N ARG A 55 13.52 -3.03 -4.54
CA ARG A 55 12.06 -3.09 -4.58
C ARG A 55 11.49 -2.70 -3.23
N VAL A 56 10.40 -1.96 -3.30
CA VAL A 56 9.64 -1.52 -2.14
C VAL A 56 8.21 -1.88 -2.41
N LEU A 57 7.68 -2.78 -1.59
CA LEU A 57 6.26 -3.05 -1.52
C LEU A 57 5.73 -2.41 -0.25
N TYR A 58 4.41 -2.28 -0.19
CA TYR A 58 3.71 -1.91 1.01
C TYR A 58 2.85 -3.07 1.45
N ASP A 59 3.09 -3.53 2.67
CA ASP A 59 2.22 -4.44 3.38
C ASP A 59 1.06 -3.63 3.95
N VAL A 60 -0.15 -4.14 3.80
CA VAL A 60 -1.37 -3.35 4.06
C VAL A 60 -2.25 -4.05 5.06
N PHE A 61 -2.84 -3.27 5.95
CA PHE A 61 -3.85 -3.74 6.89
C PHE A 61 -5.09 -2.85 6.86
N ALA A 62 -6.26 -3.47 6.84
CA ALA A 62 -7.54 -2.79 6.98
C ALA A 62 -8.58 -3.69 7.65
N THR A 63 -9.39 -3.09 8.54
CA THR A 63 -10.45 -3.79 9.26
C THR A 63 -11.81 -3.20 8.92
N PHE A 64 -12.77 -4.08 8.61
CA PHE A 64 -14.14 -3.70 8.26
C PHE A 64 -15.13 -4.45 9.15
N ALA A 65 -15.93 -3.71 9.93
CA ALA A 65 -17.01 -4.28 10.72
C ALA A 65 -18.33 -4.28 9.93
N LYS A 66 -19.02 -5.42 9.83
CA LYS A 66 -20.34 -5.54 9.19
C LYS A 66 -21.25 -6.39 10.06
N GLY A 67 -22.17 -5.75 10.78
CA GLY A 67 -23.02 -6.44 11.76
C GLY A 67 -22.16 -7.04 12.88
N SER A 68 -22.29 -8.35 13.12
CA SER A 68 -21.49 -9.10 14.10
C SER A 68 -20.19 -9.67 13.55
N THR A 69 -19.88 -9.43 12.27
CA THR A 69 -18.71 -9.98 11.59
C THR A 69 -17.65 -8.91 11.40
N THR A 70 -16.41 -9.22 11.77
CA THR A 70 -15.23 -8.40 11.47
C THR A 70 -14.46 -9.05 10.33
N PHE A 71 -14.12 -8.26 9.30
CA PHE A 71 -13.27 -8.67 8.18
C PHE A 71 -11.93 -7.96 8.32
N ASN A 72 -10.82 -8.70 8.31
CA ASN A 72 -9.49 -8.13 8.23
C ASN A 72 -8.88 -8.46 6.88
N TYR A 73 -8.53 -7.43 6.15
CA TYR A 73 -7.71 -7.52 4.97
C TYR A 73 -6.26 -7.33 5.36
N THR A 74 -5.42 -8.25 4.91
CA THR A 74 -3.96 -8.13 5.05
C THR A 74 -3.32 -8.39 3.70
N LEU A 75 -2.38 -7.53 3.32
CA LEU A 75 -1.50 -7.72 2.19
C LEU A 75 -0.08 -7.86 2.74
N VAL A 76 0.58 -8.97 2.42
CA VAL A 76 1.96 -9.22 2.84
C VAL A 76 2.76 -9.70 1.65
N ASP A 77 3.88 -9.04 1.35
CA ASP A 77 4.77 -9.40 0.24
C ASP A 77 4.03 -9.55 -1.10
N GLY A 78 3.04 -8.70 -1.34
CA GLY A 78 2.20 -8.73 -2.56
C GLY A 78 1.13 -9.84 -2.58
N THR A 79 0.97 -10.60 -1.50
CA THR A 79 -0.07 -11.63 -1.37
C THR A 79 -1.20 -11.16 -0.46
N ALA A 80 -2.41 -11.12 -1.01
CA ALA A 80 -3.58 -10.62 -0.32
C ALA A 80 -4.35 -11.75 0.41
N TYR A 81 -4.73 -11.48 1.65
CA TYR A 81 -5.49 -12.37 2.52
C TYR A 81 -6.72 -11.67 3.07
N LEU A 82 -7.81 -12.42 3.20
CA LEU A 82 -8.99 -11.99 3.93
C LEU A 82 -9.25 -12.97 5.06
N SER A 83 -9.28 -12.47 6.29
CA SER A 83 -9.81 -13.20 7.42
C SER A 83 -11.14 -12.61 7.88
N SER A 84 -12.01 -13.44 8.42
CA SER A 84 -13.24 -13.00 9.08
C SER A 84 -13.50 -13.75 10.36
N SER A 85 -14.03 -13.05 11.35
CA SER A 85 -14.51 -13.61 12.61
C SER A 85 -15.93 -13.11 12.87
N SER A 86 -16.79 -14.00 13.35
CA SER A 86 -18.14 -13.66 13.81
C SER A 86 -18.31 -14.17 15.24
N GLY A 87 -18.97 -13.41 16.11
CA GLY A 87 -19.28 -13.84 17.47
C GLY A 87 -20.19 -15.08 17.54
N THR A 88 -20.79 -15.49 16.41
CA THR A 88 -21.68 -16.66 16.30
C THR A 88 -20.97 -17.92 15.78
N THR A 89 -19.74 -17.82 15.29
CA THR A 89 -19.01 -18.93 14.65
C THR A 89 -17.75 -19.23 15.42
N THR A 90 -17.56 -20.49 15.81
CA THR A 90 -16.48 -20.93 16.71
C THR A 90 -15.07 -20.86 16.08
N ALA A 91 -14.96 -20.72 14.76
CA ALA A 91 -13.67 -20.66 14.06
C ALA A 91 -13.60 -19.48 13.07
N PRO A 92 -12.51 -18.68 13.07
CA PRO A 92 -12.29 -17.66 12.06
C PRO A 92 -12.04 -18.30 10.69
N MET A 93 -12.56 -17.69 9.62
CA MET A 93 -12.29 -18.11 8.24
C MET A 93 -11.13 -17.28 7.69
N THR A 94 -10.18 -17.91 6.99
CA THR A 94 -9.12 -17.21 6.25
C THR A 94 -9.08 -17.72 4.83
N LYS A 95 -8.97 -16.82 3.84
CA LYS A 95 -8.81 -17.16 2.44
C LYS A 95 -7.76 -16.28 1.77
N CYS A 96 -7.03 -16.85 0.83
CA CYS A 96 -6.21 -16.09 -0.10
C CYS A 96 -7.12 -15.38 -1.12
N LEU A 97 -6.78 -14.17 -1.48
CA LEU A 97 -7.41 -13.44 -2.57
C LEU A 97 -6.56 -13.62 -3.83
N GLU A 98 -7.21 -13.82 -4.98
CA GLU A 98 -6.51 -14.07 -6.25
C GLU A 98 -5.69 -12.87 -6.73
N SER A 99 -6.02 -11.66 -6.25
CA SER A 99 -5.25 -10.44 -6.50
C SER A 99 -5.56 -9.37 -5.45
N GLU A 100 -4.67 -8.38 -5.30
CA GLU A 100 -4.90 -7.18 -4.48
C GLU A 100 -6.16 -6.40 -4.91
N SER A 101 -6.53 -6.47 -6.19
CA SER A 101 -7.65 -5.74 -6.79
C SER A 101 -9.00 -6.45 -6.67
N SER A 102 -9.09 -7.57 -5.95
CA SER A 102 -10.30 -8.42 -5.99
C SER A 102 -11.57 -7.73 -5.49
N SER A 103 -11.43 -6.73 -4.60
CA SER A 103 -12.52 -5.87 -4.11
C SER A 103 -12.02 -4.59 -3.41
N LEU A 104 -10.71 -4.47 -3.19
CA LEU A 104 -10.08 -3.36 -2.50
C LEU A 104 -9.18 -2.59 -3.47
N PRO A 105 -8.92 -1.30 -3.21
CA PRO A 105 -7.95 -0.54 -3.99
C PRO A 105 -6.55 -1.19 -3.95
N PRO A 106 -5.89 -1.36 -5.10
CA PRO A 106 -4.56 -1.99 -5.17
C PRO A 106 -3.48 -1.01 -4.73
N ILE A 107 -3.10 -1.05 -3.45
CA ILE A 107 -2.21 -0.06 -2.83
C ILE A 107 -0.84 -0.03 -3.52
N ASN A 108 -0.24 -1.19 -3.82
CA ASN A 108 1.06 -1.23 -4.47
C ASN A 108 1.03 -0.62 -5.89
N ASN A 109 -0.08 -0.78 -6.63
CA ASN A 109 -0.26 -0.12 -7.93
C ASN A 109 -0.40 1.39 -7.78
N ILE A 110 -1.13 1.86 -6.76
CA ILE A 110 -1.28 3.30 -6.49
C ILE A 110 0.08 3.91 -6.19
N VAL A 111 0.87 3.30 -5.30
CA VAL A 111 2.22 3.75 -4.97
C VAL A 111 3.12 3.75 -6.21
N ALA A 112 3.10 2.68 -7.00
CA ALA A 112 3.88 2.59 -8.24
C ALA A 112 3.49 3.70 -9.23
N ALA A 113 2.20 3.98 -9.38
CA ALA A 113 1.67 5.05 -10.22
C ALA A 113 2.12 6.43 -9.76
N LEU A 114 2.14 6.68 -8.44
CA LEU A 114 2.62 7.93 -7.86
C LEU A 114 4.13 8.11 -8.06
N ASN A 115 4.91 7.06 -7.87
CA ASN A 115 6.37 7.08 -8.09
C ASN A 115 6.72 7.27 -9.57
N GLY A 116 5.89 6.78 -10.48
CA GLY A 116 6.03 6.95 -11.93
C GLY A 116 5.34 8.20 -12.49
N ALA A 117 4.76 9.06 -11.64
CA ALA A 117 3.97 10.19 -12.09
C ALA A 117 4.85 11.25 -12.76
N THR A 118 4.36 11.82 -13.86
CA THR A 118 5.06 12.88 -14.60
C THR A 118 4.36 14.21 -14.45
N GLU A 119 5.10 15.31 -14.51
CA GLU A 119 4.51 16.65 -14.46
C GLU A 119 3.54 16.83 -15.62
N ALA A 120 2.32 17.23 -15.29
CA ALA A 120 1.32 17.57 -16.29
C ALA A 120 1.66 18.94 -16.87
N SER A 121 1.67 19.05 -18.19
CA SER A 121 1.73 20.34 -18.88
C SER A 121 0.52 21.18 -18.48
N SER A 122 0.74 22.43 -18.07
CA SER A 122 -0.34 23.37 -17.76
C SER A 122 -1.15 23.68 -19.02
N ASP A 123 -2.32 23.06 -19.15
CA ASP A 123 -3.35 23.47 -20.12
C ASP A 123 -4.05 24.73 -19.58
N PRO A 124 -4.20 25.82 -20.36
CA PRO A 124 -4.99 26.99 -19.95
C PRO A 124 -6.45 26.67 -19.58
N HIS A 125 -7.00 25.52 -19.98
CA HIS A 125 -8.31 25.02 -19.57
C HIS A 125 -8.26 23.84 -18.58
N GLY A 126 -7.07 23.47 -18.11
CA GLY A 126 -6.84 22.33 -17.23
C GLY A 126 -7.06 22.62 -15.75
N VAL A 127 -7.02 21.56 -14.94
CA VAL A 127 -7.04 21.66 -13.47
C VAL A 127 -5.79 22.40 -13.01
N GLN A 128 -5.93 23.62 -12.47
CA GLN A 128 -4.81 24.33 -11.88
C GLN A 128 -4.70 24.01 -10.39
N CYS A 129 -3.51 23.60 -9.95
CA CYS A 129 -3.20 23.49 -8.53
C CYS A 129 -3.01 24.90 -7.95
N SER A 130 -3.81 25.27 -6.94
CA SER A 130 -3.67 26.54 -6.24
C SER A 130 -2.30 26.69 -5.58
N THR A 131 -1.67 25.58 -5.21
CA THR A 131 -0.30 25.48 -4.72
C THR A 131 0.33 24.17 -5.22
N GLY A 132 1.59 24.20 -5.63
CA GLY A 132 2.35 22.99 -6.02
C GLY A 132 2.32 22.70 -7.53
N ARG A 133 2.78 21.49 -7.90
CA ARG A 133 2.85 21.02 -9.28
C ARG A 133 1.75 19.97 -9.53
N LEU A 134 1.19 19.99 -10.73
CA LEU A 134 0.22 18.98 -11.17
C LEU A 134 0.99 17.78 -11.75
N TYR A 135 0.63 16.57 -11.34
CA TYR A 135 1.20 15.33 -11.87
C TYR A 135 0.13 14.44 -12.49
N LYS A 136 0.50 13.70 -13.53
CA LYS A 136 -0.31 12.66 -14.16
C LYS A 136 0.20 11.29 -13.74
N ALA A 137 -0.71 10.45 -13.25
CA ALA A 137 -0.45 9.06 -12.86
C ALA A 137 -1.51 8.13 -13.47
N SER A 138 -1.18 6.85 -13.62
CA SER A 138 -2.11 5.81 -14.06
C SER A 138 -1.96 4.60 -13.14
N VAL A 139 -3.06 4.15 -12.56
CA VAL A 139 -3.16 3.00 -11.64
C VAL A 139 -3.66 1.77 -12.39
#